data_AF-A0A380Q6R6-F1
#
_entry.id   AF-A0A380Q6R6-F1
#
_cell.length_a   1.000
_cell.length_b   1.000
_cell.length_c   1.000
_cell.angle_alpha   90.00
_cell.angle_beta   90.00
_cell.angle_gamma   90.00
#
_symmetry.space_group_name_H-M   'P 1'
#
loop_
_entity.id
_entity.type
_entity.pdbx_description
1 polymer ?
#
loop_
_entity_poly.entity_id
_entity_poly.type
_entity_poly.pdbx_seq_one_letter_code
_entity_poly.pdbx_strand_id
1 'polypeptide(L)'
;MTDSKPDTPSQGADITPTAWGLKRIITPQFGARLVQQGHQLHYLADRADIVGKFSDAELRHLDQVFPLWLQQLESMLMSAELNPRQQHCVTLHASGLTLEADTLGSCGYVYISIYPTSATTA
;
A
#
# COMPACT_ATOMS: atom_id res chain seq x y z
N MET A 1 0.28 -40.85 36.67
CA MET A 1 1.25 -39.73 36.62
C MET A 1 1.79 -39.66 35.20
N THR A 2 1.19 -38.83 34.36
CA THR A 2 1.77 -38.36 33.09
C THR A 2 1.12 -37.03 32.78
N ASP A 3 1.77 -36.00 33.35
CA ASP A 3 2.04 -34.69 32.80
C ASP A 3 1.02 -34.07 31.84
N SER A 4 0.20 -33.19 32.41
CA SER A 4 -0.55 -32.18 31.67
C SER A 4 0.43 -31.15 31.10
N LYS A 5 0.70 -31.24 29.79
CA LYS A 5 1.37 -30.17 29.03
C LYS A 5 0.52 -28.90 29.12
N PRO A 6 1.07 -27.75 29.56
CA PRO A 6 0.30 -26.51 29.60
C PRO A 6 0.05 -26.02 28.17
N ASP A 7 -1.22 -25.71 27.90
CA ASP A 7 -1.69 -25.00 26.72
C ASP A 7 -0.86 -23.71 26.58
N THR A 8 0.01 -23.66 25.58
CA THR A 8 0.69 -22.43 25.21
C THR A 8 -0.41 -21.46 24.76
N PRO A 9 -0.58 -20.29 25.40
CA PRO A 9 -1.49 -19.29 24.88
C PRO A 9 -1.00 -18.94 23.48
N SER A 10 -1.80 -19.31 22.49
CA SER A 10 -1.64 -18.92 21.10
C SER A 10 -1.57 -17.41 21.11
N GLN A 11 -0.33 -16.91 21.01
CA GLN A 11 0.02 -15.52 21.15
C GLN A 11 -0.93 -14.75 20.24
N GLY A 12 -1.77 -13.93 20.88
CA GLY A 12 -2.89 -13.25 20.24
C GLY A 12 -2.42 -12.68 18.93
N ALA A 13 -3.26 -12.84 17.91
CA ALA A 13 -3.15 -12.05 16.69
C ALA A 13 -2.96 -10.61 17.16
N ASP A 14 -1.70 -10.18 17.14
CA ASP A 14 -1.29 -8.83 17.39
C ASP A 14 -2.12 -8.05 16.39
N ILE A 15 -3.10 -7.32 16.93
CA ILE A 15 -3.93 -6.37 16.21
C ILE A 15 -3.01 -5.23 15.78
N THR A 16 -2.03 -5.57 14.93
CA THR A 16 -1.43 -4.65 13.99
C THR A 16 -2.63 -4.03 13.28
N PRO A 17 -2.78 -2.70 13.30
CA PRO A 17 -3.86 -2.03 12.59
C PRO A 17 -3.86 -2.60 11.18
N THR A 18 -5.03 -3.07 10.74
CA THR A 18 -5.20 -3.76 9.47
C THR A 18 -4.56 -2.93 8.36
N ALA A 19 -3.36 -3.31 7.92
CA ALA A 19 -2.67 -2.62 6.83
C ALA A 19 -3.57 -2.75 5.60
N TRP A 20 -4.18 -1.64 5.20
CA TRP A 20 -5.07 -1.58 4.06
C TRP A 20 -4.26 -1.62 2.76
N GLY A 21 -3.04 -1.08 2.79
CA GLY A 21 -2.09 -1.10 1.67
C GLY A 21 -1.21 -2.34 1.56
N LEU A 22 -0.22 -2.28 0.67
CA LEU A 22 0.81 -3.31 0.55
C LEU A 22 1.66 -3.37 1.82
N LYS A 23 1.83 -4.57 2.39
CA LYS A 23 2.69 -4.78 3.56
C LYS A 23 4.15 -4.61 3.17
N ARG A 24 4.75 -3.47 3.50
CA ARG A 24 6.19 -3.22 3.40
C ARG A 24 6.75 -3.00 4.79
N ILE A 25 8.01 -3.38 4.99
CA ILE A 25 8.75 -3.16 6.24
C ILE A 25 9.55 -1.86 6.04
N ILE A 26 8.84 -0.75 5.82
CA ILE A 26 9.43 0.58 5.54
C ILE A 26 8.76 1.59 6.46
N THR A 27 9.52 2.56 6.96
CA THR A 27 9.01 3.63 7.83
C THR A 27 9.73 4.94 7.50
N PRO A 28 9.01 6.04 7.20
CA PRO A 28 7.56 6.16 7.16
C PRO A 28 6.92 5.52 5.91
N GLN A 29 5.68 5.06 6.04
CA GLN A 29 4.89 4.44 4.98
C GLN A 29 3.42 4.92 5.05
N PHE A 30 2.82 5.21 3.90
CA PHE A 30 1.39 5.42 3.70
C PHE A 30 0.84 4.24 2.88
N GLY A 31 -0.02 3.42 3.48
CA GLY A 31 -0.74 2.34 2.82
C GLY A 31 -2.16 2.78 2.51
N ALA A 32 -2.71 2.37 1.35
CA ALA A 32 -4.14 2.53 1.10
C ALA A 32 -4.68 1.43 0.20
N ARG A 33 -5.99 1.17 0.34
CA ARG A 33 -6.75 0.29 -0.56
C ARG A 33 -7.71 1.12 -1.39
N LEU A 34 -7.37 1.29 -2.65
CA LEU A 34 -8.19 1.98 -3.63
C LEU A 34 -9.28 1.03 -4.15
N VAL A 35 -10.48 1.57 -4.36
CA VAL A 35 -11.59 0.83 -4.98
C VAL A 35 -11.53 1.03 -6.48
N GLN A 36 -11.45 -0.08 -7.22
CA GLN A 36 -11.43 -0.06 -8.67
C GLN A 36 -12.85 -0.19 -9.22
N GLN A 37 -13.30 0.80 -9.98
CA GLN A 37 -14.55 0.75 -10.74
C GLN A 37 -14.25 0.85 -12.23
N GLY A 38 -14.21 -0.29 -12.92
CA GLY A 38 -13.73 -0.36 -14.30
C GLY A 38 -12.25 0.00 -14.35
N HIS A 39 -11.91 1.15 -14.92
CA HIS A 39 -10.52 1.66 -14.94
C HIS A 39 -10.30 2.86 -14.01
N GLN A 40 -11.33 3.28 -13.28
CA GLN A 40 -11.25 4.38 -12.33
C GLN A 40 -10.88 3.88 -10.94
N LEU A 41 -10.10 4.68 -10.21
CA LEU A 41 -9.63 4.38 -8.86
C LEU A 41 -10.17 5.41 -7.87
N HIS A 42 -10.90 4.90 -6.87
CA HIS A 42 -11.46 5.72 -5.81
C HIS A 42 -10.63 5.57 -4.54
N TYR A 43 -10.07 6.68 -4.08
CA TYR A 43 -9.43 6.77 -2.78
C TYR A 43 -10.47 6.91 -1.67
N LEU A 44 -10.31 6.10 -0.63
CA LEU A 44 -11.16 6.06 0.56
C LEU A 44 -10.28 6.20 1.80
N ALA A 45 -10.43 7.32 2.52
CA ALA A 45 -9.61 7.63 3.70
C ALA A 45 -9.82 6.65 4.86
N ASP A 46 -11.00 6.00 4.95
CA ASP A 46 -11.28 4.93 5.91
C ASP A 46 -10.52 3.62 5.58
N ARG A 47 -9.94 3.53 4.39
CA ARG A 47 -9.13 2.42 3.90
C ARG A 47 -7.68 2.82 3.65
N ALA A 48 -7.20 3.78 4.42
CA ALA A 48 -5.81 4.22 4.41
C ALA A 48 -5.21 4.07 5.81
N ASP A 49 -3.92 3.76 5.85
CA ASP A 49 -3.13 3.64 7.05
C ASP A 49 -1.79 4.35 6.87
N ILE A 50 -1.27 4.92 7.94
CA ILE A 50 0.05 5.53 7.97
C ILE A 50 0.85 4.87 9.08
N VAL A 51 2.03 4.38 8.73
CA VAL A 51 3.02 3.81 9.63
C VAL A 51 4.20 4.78 9.74
N GLY A 52 4.52 5.21 10.96
CA GLY A 52 5.54 6.22 11.21
C GLY A 52 5.05 7.65 10.97
N LYS A 53 5.99 8.58 10.78
CA LYS A 53 5.70 10.00 10.61
C LYS A 53 6.44 10.55 9.41
N PHE A 54 5.69 11.05 8.43
CA PHE A 54 6.23 11.86 7.34
C PHE A 54 6.56 13.26 7.83
N SER A 55 7.60 13.86 7.26
CA SER A 55 7.92 15.28 7.44
C SER A 55 6.94 16.17 6.66
N ASP A 56 6.81 17.44 7.06
CA ASP A 56 5.91 18.38 6.38
C ASP A 56 6.27 18.57 4.89
N ALA A 57 7.55 18.43 4.54
CA ALA A 57 7.98 18.50 3.15
C ALA A 57 7.51 17.27 2.35
N GLU A 58 7.63 16.08 2.92
CA GLU A 58 7.16 14.84 2.29
C GLU A 58 5.63 14.82 2.18
N LEU A 59 4.90 15.31 3.18
CA LEU A 59 3.44 15.44 3.11
C LEU A 59 3.02 16.37 1.97
N ARG A 60 3.67 17.53 1.82
CA ARG A 60 3.41 18.44 0.70
C ARG A 60 3.69 17.78 -0.66
N HIS A 61 4.77 17.02 -0.77
CA HIS A 61 5.05 16.26 -1.99
C HIS A 61 4.00 15.18 -2.23
N LEU A 62 3.60 14.44 -1.19
CA LEU A 62 2.55 13.42 -1.26
C LEU A 62 1.25 14.02 -1.78
N ASP A 63 0.79 15.15 -1.22
CA ASP A 63 -0.42 15.84 -1.68
C ASP A 63 -0.36 16.26 -3.16
N GLN A 64 0.83 16.57 -3.67
CA GLN A 64 1.03 16.95 -5.08
C GLN A 64 1.10 15.73 -6.01
N VAL A 65 1.81 14.68 -5.62
CA VAL A 65 2.04 13.50 -6.49
C VAL A 65 0.93 12.47 -6.41
N PHE A 66 0.19 12.41 -5.31
CA PHE A 66 -0.88 11.44 -5.11
C PHE A 66 -1.95 11.47 -6.22
N PRO A 67 -2.56 12.61 -6.60
CA PRO A 67 -3.53 12.65 -7.69
C PRO A 67 -2.90 12.28 -9.05
N LEU A 68 -1.63 12.62 -9.28
CA LEU A 68 -0.91 12.25 -10.51
C LEU A 68 -0.69 10.74 -10.59
N TRP A 69 -0.33 10.11 -9.48
CA TRP A 69 -0.18 8.66 -9.42
C TRP A 69 -1.51 7.93 -9.57
N LEU A 70 -2.61 8.44 -9.00
CA LEU A 70 -3.92 7.87 -9.24
C LEU A 70 -4.24 7.85 -10.74
N GLN A 71 -4.06 8.98 -11.42
CA GLN A 71 -4.26 9.06 -12.88
C GLN A 71 -3.34 8.12 -13.66
N GLN A 72 -2.08 7.99 -13.23
CA GLN A 72 -1.13 7.06 -13.85
C GLN A 72 -1.59 5.61 -13.70
N LEU A 73 -2.03 5.21 -12.50
CA LEU A 73 -2.56 3.87 -12.24
C LEU A 73 -3.83 3.57 -13.02
N GLU A 74 -4.75 4.55 -13.16
CA GLU A 74 -5.93 4.45 -14.03
C GLU A 74 -5.52 4.25 -15.50
N SER A 75 -4.50 4.96 -15.97
CA SER A 75 -3.95 4.76 -17.31
C SER A 75 -3.32 3.38 -17.48
N MET A 76 -2.67 2.84 -16.45
CA MET A 76 -2.10 1.48 -16.47
C MET A 76 -3.18 0.40 -16.45
N LEU A 77 -4.32 0.65 -15.79
CA LEU A 77 -5.51 -0.21 -15.88
C LEU A 77 -6.10 -0.21 -17.29
N MET A 78 -6.17 0.96 -17.93
CA MET A 78 -6.64 1.10 -19.32
C MET A 78 -5.73 0.39 -20.33
N SER A 79 -4.41 0.44 -20.13
CA SER A 79 -3.42 -0.22 -21.00
C SER A 79 -3.23 -1.71 -20.70
N ALA A 80 -3.91 -2.24 -19.68
CA ALA A 80 -3.76 -3.60 -19.15
C ALA A 80 -2.36 -3.92 -18.59
N GLU A 81 -1.52 -2.91 -18.33
CA GLU A 81 -0.24 -3.05 -17.62
C GLU A 81 -0.49 -3.40 -16.14
N LEU A 82 -1.50 -2.77 -15.54
CA LEU A 82 -2.06 -3.18 -14.26
C LEU A 82 -3.31 -4.02 -14.53
N ASN A 83 -3.26 -5.32 -14.25
CA ASN A 83 -4.37 -6.23 -14.53
C ASN A 83 -5.12 -6.61 -13.24
N PRO A 84 -6.44 -6.36 -13.13
CA PRO A 84 -7.23 -6.72 -11.94
C PRO A 84 -7.23 -8.21 -11.58
N ARG A 85 -6.90 -9.08 -12.55
CA ARG A 85 -6.95 -10.54 -12.44
C ARG A 85 -5.58 -11.18 -12.29
N GLN A 86 -4.51 -10.42 -12.47
CA GLN A 86 -3.14 -10.91 -12.36
C GLN A 86 -2.40 -10.12 -11.30
N GLN A 87 -1.70 -10.81 -10.42
CA GLN A 87 -0.82 -10.16 -9.47
C GLN A 87 0.37 -9.59 -10.22
N HIS A 88 0.47 -8.26 -10.20
CA HIS A 88 1.58 -7.54 -10.82
C HIS A 88 1.80 -6.25 -10.03
N CYS A 89 2.93 -6.17 -9.34
CA CYS A 89 3.33 -4.98 -8.61
C CYS A 89 4.00 -4.01 -9.57
N VAL A 90 3.44 -2.80 -9.68
CA VAL A 90 4.04 -1.68 -10.40
C VAL A 90 4.67 -0.71 -9.41
N THR A 91 5.76 -0.07 -9.81
CA THR A 91 6.49 0.89 -8.98
C THR A 91 6.64 2.20 -9.73
N LEU A 92 6.21 3.30 -9.10
CA LEU A 92 6.31 4.66 -9.61
C LEU A 92 7.18 5.49 -8.68
N HIS A 93 7.94 6.45 -9.24
CA HIS A 93 8.79 7.35 -8.48
C HIS A 93 8.48 8.80 -8.86
N ALA A 94 8.29 9.66 -7.86
CA ALA A 94 8.07 11.09 -8.08
C ALA A 94 8.43 11.88 -6.81
N SER A 95 9.03 13.06 -6.95
CA SER A 95 9.31 14.00 -5.86
C SER A 95 10.02 13.39 -4.63
N GLY A 96 10.93 12.44 -4.85
CA GLY A 96 11.64 11.73 -3.78
C GLY A 96 10.78 10.74 -3.00
N LEU A 97 9.60 10.38 -3.51
CA LEU A 97 8.71 9.35 -3.00
C LEU A 97 8.62 8.20 -4.00
N THR A 98 8.38 7.00 -3.47
CA THR A 98 8.11 5.77 -4.23
C THR A 98 6.69 5.33 -3.91
N LEU A 99 5.92 5.02 -4.95
CA LEU A 99 4.63 4.35 -4.84
C LEU A 99 4.76 2.96 -5.45
N GLU A 100 4.28 1.97 -4.73
CA GLU A 100 4.07 0.64 -5.23
C GLU A 100 2.58 0.35 -5.26
N ALA A 101 2.09 -0.25 -6.33
CA ALA A 101 0.69 -0.64 -6.47
C ALA A 101 0.57 -2.08 -7.00
N ASP A 102 -0.35 -2.85 -6.44
CA ASP A 102 -0.67 -4.19 -6.91
C ASP A 102 -2.18 -4.43 -6.77
N THR A 103 -2.78 -5.13 -7.71
CA THR A 103 -4.20 -5.54 -7.65
C THR A 103 -4.41 -6.77 -6.77
N LEU A 104 -3.34 -7.55 -6.53
CA LEU A 104 -3.35 -8.86 -5.88
C LEU A 104 -4.37 -9.84 -6.48
N GLY A 105 -4.75 -9.65 -7.75
CA GLY A 105 -5.81 -10.44 -8.39
C GLY A 105 -7.21 -10.26 -7.79
N SER A 106 -7.45 -9.18 -7.03
CA SER A 106 -8.67 -8.98 -6.26
C SER A 106 -9.93 -8.66 -7.08
N CYS A 107 -9.77 -8.38 -8.39
CA CYS A 107 -10.86 -8.04 -9.31
C CYS A 107 -11.69 -6.79 -8.91
N GLY A 108 -11.18 -5.94 -8.02
CA GLY A 108 -11.91 -4.75 -7.56
C GLY A 108 -11.15 -3.82 -6.61
N TYR A 109 -9.91 -4.15 -6.23
CA TYR A 109 -9.08 -3.31 -5.39
C TYR A 109 -7.68 -3.16 -5.96
N VAL A 110 -7.09 -2.00 -5.71
CA VAL A 110 -5.67 -1.74 -5.90
C VAL A 110 -5.08 -1.39 -4.55
N TYR A 111 -4.10 -2.16 -4.12
CA TYR A 111 -3.36 -1.97 -2.88
C TYR A 111 -2.15 -1.11 -3.20
N ILE A 112 -2.02 0.02 -2.53
CA ILE A 112 -0.88 0.92 -2.71
C ILE A 112 -0.05 1.06 -1.43
N SER A 113 1.23 1.32 -1.61
CA SER A 113 2.15 1.71 -0.55
C SER A 113 3.04 2.83 -1.04
N ILE A 114 3.07 3.93 -0.30
CA ILE A 114 3.85 5.12 -0.59
C ILE A 114 4.85 5.31 0.53
N TYR A 115 6.11 5.51 0.18
CA TYR A 115 7.17 5.75 1.16
C TYR A 115 8.23 6.66 0.53
N PRO A 116 9.03 7.38 1.34
CA PRO A 116 10.15 8.14 0.82
C PRO A 116 11.09 7.20 0.07
N THR A 117 11.53 7.62 -1.11
CA THR A 117 12.61 6.98 -1.83
C THR A 117 13.87 7.25 -1.03
N SER A 118 14.08 6.49 0.06
CA SER A 118 15.35 6.46 0.76
C SER A 118 16.40 6.24 -0.32
N ALA A 119 17.26 7.23 -0.52
CA ALA A 119 18.42 7.09 -1.40
C ALA A 119 19.08 5.78 -0.98
N THR A 120 18.97 4.75 -1.82
CA THR A 120 19.76 3.53 -1.66
C THR A 120 21.18 4.00 -1.49
N THR A 121 21.64 3.96 -0.24
CA THR A 121 23.04 4.18 0.06
C THR A 121 23.70 2.87 -0.31
N ALA A 122 24.20 2.80 -1.54
CA ALA A 122 25.35 2.00 -1.95
C ALA A 122 25.83 2.53 -3.29
#